data_AF-A0A9X8DXP5-F1
#
_entry.id   AF-A0A9X8DXP5-F1
#
_cell.length_a   1.000
_cell.length_b   1.000
_cell.length_c   1.000
_cell.angle_alpha   90.00
_cell.angle_beta   90.00
_cell.angle_gamma   90.00
#
_symmetry.space_group_name_H-M   'P 1'
#
loop_
_entity.id
_entity.type
_entity.pdbx_description
1 polymer ?
#
loop_
_entity_poly.entity_id
_entity_poly.type
_entity_poly.pdbx_seq_one_letter_code
_entity_poly.pdbx_strand_id
1 'polypeptide(L)'
;VAVCSGRLVGQSLDAHKLHRSFRFVINTKTSCSLVGPFRMHIAEHMPRVAHFCLPDRVADLTTSTQFRDPHFVTFFETYLNARYPFATYSQIFVEDPPVDCQYFAGLSVLNQDILYGPTIIDRAPVSQAIQIKGFIGSWIGAIGIQSTKHAWVLVGVVGYLFDLYVQSVMGDEAYGYRIQLALDALVMMELLAEGGPPSLMYEDVDVYGEYDPSYMAFLEAKAPLILRMIERKVERKHMQFALQRIVSGTSSNTKQTSPPTTTTPDKDDDKEDEDDAMLDGDKDSTPAVSGQTQPLSTWYLLSTVKEVA
;
A
#
# COMPACT_ATOMS: atom_id res chain seq x y z
N VAL A 1 -19.38 12.10 -7.41
CA VAL A 1 -18.90 10.74 -7.75
C VAL A 1 -18.41 10.09 -6.47
N ALA A 2 -18.76 8.83 -6.23
CA ALA A 2 -18.19 8.06 -5.12
C ALA A 2 -17.01 7.24 -5.66
N VAL A 3 -15.89 7.28 -4.95
CA VAL A 3 -14.69 6.48 -5.21
C VAL A 3 -14.39 5.68 -3.95
N CYS A 4 -14.16 4.38 -4.12
CA CYS A 4 -13.92 3.47 -3.00
C CYS A 4 -12.83 2.47 -3.38
N SER A 5 -12.17 1.88 -2.38
CA SER A 5 -11.26 0.76 -2.56
C SER A 5 -12.00 -0.41 -3.22
N GLY A 6 -11.38 -1.03 -4.23
CA GLY A 6 -11.89 -2.21 -4.91
C GLY A 6 -12.43 -1.94 -6.32
N ARG A 7 -13.16 -2.92 -6.86
CA ARG A 7 -13.68 -2.88 -8.23
C ARG A 7 -15.11 -2.36 -8.24
N LEU A 8 -15.40 -1.37 -9.09
CA LEU A 8 -16.77 -0.96 -9.37
C LEU A 8 -17.51 -2.09 -10.10
N VAL A 9 -18.56 -2.63 -9.49
CA VAL A 9 -19.37 -3.72 -10.04
C VAL A 9 -20.63 -3.20 -10.71
N GLY A 10 -21.21 -2.13 -10.18
CA GLY A 10 -22.43 -1.57 -10.72
C GLY A 10 -22.64 -0.14 -10.30
N GLN A 11 -23.35 0.58 -11.15
CA GLN A 11 -23.85 1.91 -10.88
C GLN A 11 -25.34 1.92 -11.25
N SER A 12 -26.18 2.36 -10.33
CA SER A 12 -27.61 2.55 -10.56
C SER A 12 -28.00 3.99 -10.31
N LEU A 13 -28.99 4.46 -11.06
CA LEU A 13 -29.64 5.73 -10.82
C LEU A 13 -31.03 5.43 -10.26
N ASP A 14 -31.40 6.11 -9.18
CA ASP A 14 -32.72 5.97 -8.60
C ASP A 14 -33.82 6.39 -9.61
N ALA A 15 -35.03 5.87 -9.47
CA ALA A 15 -36.14 6.09 -10.40
C ALA A 15 -36.46 7.58 -10.57
N HIS A 16 -36.28 8.37 -9.50
CA HIS A 16 -36.48 9.82 -9.50
C HIS A 16 -35.24 10.63 -9.95
N LYS A 17 -34.14 9.97 -10.33
CA LYS A 17 -32.86 10.57 -10.75
C LYS A 17 -32.18 11.48 -9.71
N LEU A 18 -32.62 11.42 -8.46
CA LEU A 18 -32.07 12.23 -7.36
C LEU A 18 -30.78 11.63 -6.77
N HIS A 19 -30.71 10.29 -6.69
CA HIS A 19 -29.56 9.59 -6.11
C HIS A 19 -28.92 8.65 -7.11
N ARG A 20 -27.58 8.61 -7.09
CA ARG A 20 -26.77 7.67 -7.84
C ARG A 20 -26.05 6.75 -6.86
N SER A 21 -26.30 5.45 -6.96
CA SER A 21 -25.70 4.43 -6.11
C SER A 21 -24.53 3.76 -6.83
N PHE A 22 -23.44 3.54 -6.12
CA PHE A 22 -22.24 2.87 -6.62
C PHE A 22 -21.97 1.63 -5.77
N ARG A 23 -21.79 0.47 -6.41
CA ARG A 23 -21.50 -0.80 -5.74
C ARG A 23 -20.05 -1.19 -6.03
N PHE A 24 -19.24 -1.22 -4.98
CA PHE A 24 -17.85 -1.67 -5.03
C PHE A 24 -17.71 -3.04 -4.38
N VAL A 25 -16.85 -3.89 -4.93
CA VAL A 25 -16.46 -5.17 -4.34
C VAL A 25 -14.95 -5.18 -4.13
N ILE A 26 -14.55 -5.52 -2.91
CA ILE A 26 -13.15 -5.68 -2.52
C ILE A 26 -12.99 -7.03 -1.83
N ASN A 27 -11.97 -7.78 -2.25
CA ASN A 27 -11.67 -9.09 -1.65
C ASN A 27 -10.79 -8.96 -0.41
N THR A 28 -10.05 -7.85 -0.28
CA THR A 28 -9.21 -7.54 0.88
C THR A 28 -10.01 -6.82 1.97
N LYS A 29 -9.71 -7.12 3.24
CA LYS A 29 -10.37 -6.49 4.41
C LYS A 29 -9.85 -5.07 4.67
N THR A 30 -10.10 -4.17 3.74
CA THR A 30 -9.63 -2.78 3.76
C THR A 30 -10.69 -1.88 3.15
N SER A 31 -10.95 -0.71 3.73
CA SER A 31 -11.94 0.22 3.17
C SER A 31 -11.50 1.66 3.31
N CYS A 32 -11.42 2.37 2.18
CA CYS A 32 -11.46 3.81 2.11
C CYS A 32 -12.54 4.20 1.12
N SER A 33 -13.40 5.16 1.49
CA SER A 33 -14.50 5.65 0.65
C SER A 33 -14.50 7.17 0.66
N LEU A 34 -14.52 7.77 -0.52
CA LEU A 34 -14.57 9.21 -0.73
C LEU A 34 -15.74 9.55 -1.64
N VAL A 35 -16.48 10.59 -1.30
CA VAL A 35 -17.58 11.11 -2.11
C VAL A 35 -17.36 12.60 -2.31
N GLY A 36 -17.29 13.02 -3.55
CA GLY A 36 -17.05 14.42 -3.88
C GLY A 36 -17.36 14.76 -5.34
N PRO A 37 -17.26 16.05 -5.72
CA PRO A 37 -17.51 16.51 -7.09
C PRO A 37 -16.35 16.17 -8.03
N PHE A 38 -15.87 14.93 -8.02
CA PHE A 38 -14.69 14.55 -8.79
C PHE A 38 -15.00 14.35 -10.28
N ARG A 39 -14.07 14.78 -11.13
CA ARG A 39 -13.97 14.37 -12.54
C ARG A 39 -12.90 13.31 -12.69
N MET A 40 -13.19 12.28 -13.47
CA MET A 40 -12.27 11.19 -13.76
C MET A 40 -11.49 11.50 -15.04
N HIS A 41 -10.17 11.29 -14.99
CA HIS A 41 -9.25 11.34 -16.11
C HIS A 41 -8.41 10.06 -16.11
N ILE A 42 -8.28 9.42 -17.27
CA ILE A 42 -7.46 8.23 -17.46
C ILE A 42 -6.47 8.57 -18.55
N ALA A 43 -5.18 8.49 -18.25
CA ALA A 43 -4.14 8.78 -19.22
C ALA A 43 -4.04 7.64 -20.25
N GLU A 44 -3.96 7.98 -21.53
CA GLU A 44 -3.91 6.99 -22.64
C GLU A 44 -2.75 6.01 -22.50
N HIS A 45 -1.61 6.47 -22.00
CA HIS A 45 -0.41 5.66 -21.81
C HIS A 45 -0.44 4.76 -20.56
N MET A 46 -1.39 4.96 -19.64
CA MET A 46 -1.53 4.17 -18.41
C MET A 46 -3.01 3.93 -18.07
N PRO A 47 -3.72 3.04 -18.79
CA PRO A 47 -5.15 2.80 -18.58
C PRO A 47 -5.46 2.13 -17.23
N ARG A 48 -4.45 1.56 -16.55
CA ARG A 48 -4.60 0.95 -15.22
C ARG A 48 -4.65 1.98 -14.08
N VAL A 49 -4.34 3.24 -14.36
CA VAL A 49 -4.33 4.33 -13.37
C VAL A 49 -5.45 5.31 -13.70
N ALA A 50 -6.41 5.43 -12.79
CA ALA A 50 -7.50 6.40 -12.87
C ALA A 50 -7.19 7.58 -11.94
N HIS A 51 -7.31 8.79 -12.45
CA HIS A 51 -7.11 10.01 -11.68
C HIS A 51 -8.44 10.72 -11.47
N PHE A 52 -8.66 11.22 -10.26
CA PHE A 52 -9.85 11.95 -9.85
C PHE A 52 -9.43 13.30 -9.28
N CYS A 53 -9.95 14.40 -9.82
CA CYS A 53 -9.67 15.74 -9.30
C CYS A 53 -10.96 16.58 -9.22
N LEU A 54 -10.88 17.72 -8.52
CA LEU A 54 -11.94 18.72 -8.55
C LEU A 54 -12.11 19.28 -9.99
N PRO A 55 -13.33 19.67 -10.38
CA PRO A 55 -13.66 20.01 -11.77
C PRO A 55 -12.81 21.14 -12.36
N ASP A 56 -12.33 22.03 -11.51
CA ASP A 56 -11.60 23.25 -11.89
C ASP A 56 -10.12 22.97 -12.19
N ARG A 57 -9.59 21.81 -11.80
CA ARG A 57 -8.15 21.46 -11.90
C ARG A 57 -7.86 20.34 -12.90
N VAL A 58 -8.79 20.06 -13.81
CA VAL A 58 -8.62 19.01 -14.84
C VAL A 58 -7.46 19.33 -15.79
N ALA A 59 -7.26 20.60 -16.15
CA ALA A 59 -6.15 21.00 -17.03
C ALA A 59 -4.78 20.70 -16.39
N ASP A 60 -4.61 21.08 -15.12
CA ASP A 60 -3.39 20.81 -14.34
C ASP A 60 -3.17 19.31 -14.16
N LEU A 61 -4.25 18.55 -13.95
CA LEU A 61 -4.18 17.09 -13.83
C LEU A 61 -3.63 16.45 -15.10
N THR A 62 -4.12 16.85 -16.27
CA THR A 62 -3.64 16.31 -17.55
C THR A 62 -2.15 16.55 -17.75
N THR A 63 -1.63 17.72 -17.35
CA THR A 63 -0.19 18.00 -17.41
C THR A 63 0.58 17.19 -16.37
N SER A 64 0.09 17.12 -15.14
CA SER A 64 0.79 16.48 -14.01
C SER A 64 0.83 14.95 -14.09
N THR A 65 -0.07 14.37 -14.89
CA THR A 65 -0.18 12.91 -15.12
C THR A 65 0.54 12.45 -16.40
N GLN A 66 1.18 13.37 -17.13
CA GLN A 66 2.09 13.00 -18.21
C GLN A 66 3.43 12.54 -17.61
N PHE A 67 3.50 11.26 -17.27
CA PHE A 67 4.73 10.66 -16.77
C PHE A 67 5.79 10.63 -17.87
N ARG A 68 7.02 11.01 -17.51
CA ARG A 68 8.18 10.87 -18.41
C ARG A 68 8.51 9.40 -18.66
N ASP A 69 8.35 8.57 -17.63
CA ASP A 69 8.40 7.12 -17.74
C ASP A 69 7.05 6.52 -17.29
N PRO A 70 6.21 6.07 -18.22
CA PRO A 70 4.91 5.51 -17.89
C PRO A 70 4.98 4.07 -17.35
N HIS A 71 6.18 3.48 -17.20
CA HIS A 71 6.33 2.07 -16.86
C HIS A 71 6.66 1.80 -15.39
N PHE A 72 6.42 2.74 -14.47
CA PHE A 72 6.64 2.48 -13.03
C PHE A 72 5.86 1.25 -12.55
N VAL A 73 4.66 1.00 -13.08
CA VAL A 73 3.88 -0.22 -12.77
C VAL A 73 4.67 -1.48 -13.16
N THR A 74 5.20 -1.52 -14.39
CA THR A 74 6.02 -2.64 -14.90
C THR A 74 7.30 -2.82 -14.10
N PHE A 75 7.94 -1.72 -13.69
CA PHE A 75 9.13 -1.76 -12.84
C PHE A 75 8.85 -2.48 -11.53
N PHE A 76 7.80 -2.08 -10.80
CA PHE A 76 7.46 -2.71 -9.51
C PHE A 76 6.95 -4.14 -9.69
N GLU A 77 6.20 -4.44 -10.75
CA GLU A 77 5.78 -5.82 -11.06
C GLU A 77 6.97 -6.74 -11.34
N THR A 78 8.01 -6.23 -12.00
CA THR A 78 9.23 -6.98 -12.27
C THR A 78 10.08 -7.13 -10.99
N TYR A 79 10.24 -6.05 -10.21
CA TYR A 79 11.05 -6.08 -9.00
C TYR A 79 10.46 -6.99 -7.91
N LEU A 80 9.15 -6.89 -7.68
CA LEU A 80 8.41 -7.68 -6.69
C LEU A 80 7.97 -9.06 -7.20
N ASN A 81 8.21 -9.37 -8.49
CA ASN A 81 7.80 -10.61 -9.14
C ASN A 81 6.32 -10.97 -8.85
N ALA A 82 5.47 -9.94 -8.85
CA ALA A 82 4.06 -10.04 -8.49
C ALA A 82 3.27 -9.04 -9.34
N ARG A 83 2.02 -9.37 -9.67
CA ARG A 83 1.11 -8.41 -10.34
C ARG A 83 0.45 -7.53 -9.29
N TYR A 84 0.14 -6.29 -9.67
CA TYR A 84 -0.64 -5.40 -8.80
C TYR A 84 -1.99 -6.06 -8.44
N PRO A 85 -2.37 -6.11 -7.15
CA PRO A 85 -3.49 -6.93 -6.66
C PRO A 85 -4.88 -6.42 -7.07
N PHE A 86 -4.99 -5.20 -7.58
CA PHE A 86 -6.26 -4.62 -8.04
C PHE A 86 -6.28 -4.45 -9.56
N ALA A 87 -7.48 -4.47 -10.14
CA ALA A 87 -7.66 -4.26 -11.58
C ALA A 87 -7.23 -2.85 -12.02
N THR A 88 -7.56 -1.85 -11.21
CA THR A 88 -7.27 -0.43 -11.44
C THR A 88 -6.78 0.21 -10.16
N TYR A 89 -5.85 1.14 -10.29
CA TYR A 89 -5.39 2.01 -9.21
C TYR A 89 -6.03 3.38 -9.34
N SER A 90 -6.56 3.94 -8.23
CA SER A 90 -7.22 5.26 -8.24
C SER A 90 -6.42 6.31 -7.46
N GLN A 91 -6.05 7.41 -8.09
CA GLN A 91 -5.47 8.59 -7.43
C GLN A 91 -6.50 9.69 -7.30
N ILE A 92 -6.73 10.19 -6.10
CA ILE A 92 -7.76 11.18 -5.80
C ILE A 92 -7.07 12.43 -5.26
N PHE A 93 -7.15 13.52 -6.00
CA PHE A 93 -6.63 14.83 -5.61
C PHE A 93 -7.70 15.60 -4.84
N VAL A 94 -7.40 15.94 -3.60
CA VAL A 94 -8.30 16.63 -2.66
C VAL A 94 -7.62 17.91 -2.17
N GLU A 95 -8.43 18.92 -1.88
CA GLU A 95 -7.97 20.18 -1.29
C GLU A 95 -7.68 19.98 0.21
N ASP A 96 -6.51 20.46 0.64
CA ASP A 96 -6.07 20.48 2.05
C ASP A 96 -6.20 19.14 2.82
N PRO A 97 -5.61 18.03 2.33
CA PRO A 97 -5.53 16.82 3.13
C PRO A 97 -4.51 16.99 4.28
N PRO A 98 -4.66 16.27 5.40
CA PRO A 98 -3.75 16.38 6.56
C PRO A 98 -2.30 15.99 6.25
N VAL A 99 -2.08 15.19 5.21
CA VAL A 99 -0.75 14.87 4.66
C VAL A 99 -0.83 14.82 3.14
N ASP A 100 0.30 15.09 2.48
CA ASP A 100 0.37 15.19 1.01
C ASP A 100 0.03 13.88 0.28
N CYS A 101 0.25 12.74 0.93
CA CYS A 101 0.02 11.42 0.36
C CYS A 101 -0.50 10.44 1.41
N GLN A 102 -1.76 10.03 1.27
CA GLN A 102 -2.35 8.93 2.03
C GLN A 102 -2.66 7.79 1.09
N TYR A 103 -2.15 6.61 1.39
CA TYR A 103 -2.36 5.44 0.54
C TYR A 103 -3.21 4.39 1.25
N PHE A 104 -4.14 3.83 0.48
CA PHE A 104 -5.07 2.79 0.88
C PHE A 104 -5.00 1.65 -0.13
N ALA A 105 -5.58 0.51 0.19
CA ALA A 105 -5.66 -0.61 -0.73
C ALA A 105 -6.39 -0.19 -2.03
N GLY A 106 -5.66 -0.19 -3.16
CA GLY A 106 -6.21 0.13 -4.48
C GLY A 106 -6.39 1.62 -4.81
N LEU A 107 -6.12 2.53 -3.87
CA LEU A 107 -6.26 3.97 -4.11
C LEU A 107 -5.33 4.82 -3.24
N SER A 108 -5.07 6.07 -3.65
CA SER A 108 -4.41 7.07 -2.80
C SER A 108 -5.15 8.39 -2.81
N VAL A 109 -5.17 9.08 -1.68
CA VAL A 109 -5.58 10.47 -1.55
C VAL A 109 -4.33 11.34 -1.56
N LEU A 110 -4.27 12.28 -2.49
CA LEU A 110 -3.13 13.16 -2.71
C LEU A 110 -3.58 14.61 -2.54
N ASN A 111 -2.66 15.47 -2.11
CA ASN A 111 -2.89 16.90 -2.06
C ASN A 111 -3.02 17.49 -3.49
N GLN A 112 -4.06 18.27 -3.71
CA GLN A 112 -4.30 18.98 -4.96
C GLN A 112 -3.17 19.99 -5.30
N ASP A 113 -2.44 20.50 -4.31
CA ASP A 113 -1.33 21.44 -4.52
C ASP A 113 -0.15 20.82 -5.28
N ILE A 114 -0.13 19.49 -5.38
CA ILE A 114 0.85 18.74 -6.14
C ILE A 114 0.58 18.84 -7.66
N LEU A 115 -0.63 19.23 -8.06
CA LEU A 115 -0.98 19.49 -9.46
C LEU A 115 -0.35 20.80 -9.93
N TYR A 116 0.15 20.80 -11.16
CA TYR A 116 0.77 21.93 -11.82
C TYR A 116 0.32 22.05 -13.28
N GLY A 117 0.24 23.29 -13.75
CA GLY A 117 -0.10 23.59 -15.15
C GLY A 117 1.11 23.49 -16.09
N PRO A 118 0.88 23.58 -17.42
CA PRO A 118 1.90 23.33 -18.46
C PRO A 118 3.08 24.32 -18.43
N THR A 119 2.95 25.46 -17.74
CA THR A 119 3.99 26.48 -17.64
C THR A 119 5.01 26.21 -16.52
N ILE A 120 4.71 25.28 -15.60
CA ILE A 120 5.52 25.02 -14.41
C ILE A 120 6.24 23.68 -14.57
N ILE A 121 7.54 23.71 -14.85
CA ILE A 121 8.33 22.49 -15.10
C ILE A 121 8.90 21.92 -13.80
N ASP A 122 9.32 22.78 -12.86
CA ASP A 122 10.05 22.36 -11.65
C ASP A 122 9.21 21.54 -10.67
N ARG A 123 7.88 21.57 -10.78
CA ARG A 123 6.98 20.76 -9.95
C ARG A 123 6.85 19.31 -10.42
N ALA A 124 7.26 19.00 -11.64
CA ALA A 124 7.17 17.65 -12.21
C ALA A 124 7.81 16.54 -11.35
N PRO A 125 9.09 16.64 -10.90
CA PRO A 125 9.72 15.57 -10.13
C PRO A 125 9.06 15.36 -8.77
N VAL A 126 8.66 16.44 -8.08
CA VAL A 126 7.97 16.36 -6.78
C VAL A 126 6.61 15.70 -6.93
N SER A 127 5.85 16.10 -7.95
CA SER A 127 4.52 15.55 -8.22
C SER A 127 4.56 14.08 -8.59
N GLN A 128 5.47 13.69 -9.47
CA GLN A 128 5.67 12.29 -9.84
C GLN A 128 6.13 11.45 -8.64
N ALA A 129 7.00 11.98 -7.79
CA ALA A 129 7.45 11.28 -6.59
C ALA A 129 6.28 10.92 -5.67
N ILE A 130 5.39 11.88 -5.39
CA ILE A 130 4.23 11.66 -4.53
C ILE A 130 3.23 10.68 -5.16
N GLN A 131 2.94 10.85 -6.46
CA GLN A 131 2.05 9.96 -7.20
C GLN A 131 2.54 8.50 -7.19
N ILE A 132 3.85 8.28 -7.38
CA ILE A 132 4.47 6.94 -7.38
C ILE A 132 4.52 6.36 -5.97
N LYS A 133 4.88 7.16 -4.94
CA LYS A 133 4.78 6.74 -3.54
C LYS A 133 3.37 6.28 -3.19
N GLY A 134 2.35 7.01 -3.64
CA GLY A 134 0.95 6.62 -3.48
C GLY A 134 0.65 5.26 -4.10
N PHE A 135 1.17 4.98 -5.30
CA PHE A 135 0.99 3.70 -5.98
C PHE A 135 1.63 2.55 -5.18
N ILE A 136 2.90 2.70 -4.81
CA ILE A 136 3.63 1.69 -4.03
C ILE A 136 2.91 1.45 -2.70
N GLY A 137 2.53 2.53 -2.01
CA GLY A 137 1.77 2.48 -0.77
C GLY A 137 0.43 1.78 -0.92
N SER A 138 -0.27 1.95 -2.04
CA SER A 138 -1.53 1.25 -2.30
C SER A 138 -1.36 -0.26 -2.48
N TRP A 139 -0.18 -0.69 -2.97
CA TRP A 139 0.16 -2.09 -3.14
C TRP A 139 0.54 -2.71 -1.80
N ILE A 140 1.55 -2.15 -1.12
CA ILE A 140 2.03 -2.69 0.16
C ILE A 140 0.96 -2.53 1.25
N GLY A 141 0.20 -1.44 1.23
CA GLY A 141 -0.93 -1.20 2.13
C GLY A 141 -2.06 -2.22 1.98
N ALA A 142 -2.16 -2.93 0.85
CA ALA A 142 -3.14 -4.01 0.68
C ALA A 142 -2.82 -5.24 1.54
N ILE A 143 -1.56 -5.44 1.94
CA ILE A 143 -1.14 -6.49 2.88
C ILE A 143 -1.64 -6.17 4.30
N GLY A 144 -1.79 -4.88 4.61
CA GLY A 144 -2.20 -4.37 5.92
C GLY A 144 -1.07 -4.39 6.95
N ILE A 145 -1.21 -3.58 8.00
CA ILE A 145 -0.33 -3.58 9.17
C ILE A 145 -1.07 -4.19 10.36
N GLN A 146 -0.35 -4.94 11.20
CA GLN A 146 -0.96 -5.57 12.38
C GLN A 146 -1.36 -4.55 13.45
N SER A 147 -0.61 -3.46 13.57
CA SER A 147 -0.80 -2.39 14.53
C SER A 147 -0.13 -1.11 14.02
N THR A 148 -0.62 0.05 14.45
CA THR A 148 0.00 1.36 14.20
C THR A 148 1.45 1.43 14.68
N LYS A 149 1.83 0.63 15.69
CA LYS A 149 3.22 0.48 16.14
C LYS A 149 4.16 0.02 15.00
N HIS A 150 3.65 -0.71 14.01
CA HIS A 150 4.41 -1.19 12.87
C HIS A 150 4.30 -0.28 11.63
N ALA A 151 3.73 0.92 11.76
CA ALA A 151 3.57 1.86 10.64
C ALA A 151 4.89 2.20 9.94
N TRP A 152 5.99 2.29 10.70
CA TRP A 152 7.32 2.53 10.12
C TRP A 152 7.72 1.45 9.10
N VAL A 153 7.26 0.19 9.23
CA VAL A 153 7.60 -0.88 8.28
C VAL A 153 6.97 -0.57 6.93
N LEU A 154 5.68 -0.19 6.93
CA LEU A 154 4.95 0.18 5.73
C LEU A 154 5.57 1.40 5.06
N VAL A 155 5.77 2.49 5.82
CA VAL A 155 6.40 3.73 5.34
C VAL A 155 7.81 3.47 4.81
N GLY A 156 8.58 2.65 5.55
CA GLY A 156 9.94 2.27 5.19
C GLY A 156 10.00 1.50 3.89
N VAL A 157 9.17 0.47 3.70
CA VAL A 157 9.14 -0.33 2.47
C VAL A 157 8.72 0.54 1.28
N VAL A 158 7.72 1.42 1.46
CA VAL A 158 7.27 2.35 0.41
C VAL A 158 8.40 3.30 -0.01
N GLY A 159 9.07 3.95 0.95
CA GLY A 159 10.18 4.85 0.64
C GLY A 159 11.39 4.12 0.06
N TYR A 160 11.70 2.93 0.55
CA TYR A 160 12.78 2.10 0.03
C TYR A 160 12.57 1.70 -1.43
N LEU A 161 11.37 1.20 -1.76
CA LEU A 161 11.00 0.86 -3.14
C LEU A 161 11.02 2.08 -4.05
N PHE A 162 10.58 3.24 -3.54
CA PHE A 162 10.64 4.49 -4.28
C PHE A 162 12.09 4.91 -4.57
N ASP A 163 12.99 4.84 -3.60
CA ASP A 163 14.38 5.21 -3.82
C ASP A 163 15.09 4.25 -4.79
N LEU A 164 14.73 2.95 -4.80
CA LEU A 164 15.19 2.00 -5.82
C LEU A 164 14.70 2.37 -7.23
N TYR A 165 13.46 2.80 -7.35
CA TYR A 165 12.92 3.30 -8.62
C TYR A 165 13.67 4.55 -9.08
N VAL A 166 13.91 5.51 -8.18
CA VAL A 166 14.69 6.71 -8.51
C VAL A 166 16.10 6.36 -8.95
N GLN A 167 16.77 5.41 -8.28
CA GLN A 167 18.08 4.91 -8.70
C GLN A 167 18.05 4.36 -10.12
N SER A 168 16.99 3.63 -10.48
CA SER A 168 16.87 3.02 -11.82
C SER A 168 16.59 4.03 -12.95
N VAL A 169 15.81 5.08 -12.67
CA VAL A 169 15.36 6.05 -13.68
C VAL A 169 16.27 7.27 -13.77
N MET A 170 16.73 7.79 -12.62
CA MET A 170 17.53 9.02 -12.53
C MET A 170 19.03 8.74 -12.31
N GLY A 171 19.42 7.51 -11.99
CA GLY A 171 20.79 7.10 -11.78
C GLY A 171 21.29 7.24 -10.32
N ASP A 172 22.52 6.78 -10.10
CA ASP A 172 23.11 6.65 -8.77
C ASP A 172 23.35 7.99 -8.07
N GLU A 173 23.66 9.05 -8.83
CA GLU A 173 23.93 10.38 -8.26
C GLU A 173 22.67 11.00 -7.65
N ALA A 174 21.56 10.97 -8.40
CA ALA A 174 20.27 11.47 -7.92
C ALA A 174 19.78 10.67 -6.70
N TYR A 175 20.00 9.35 -6.72
CA TYR A 175 19.75 8.48 -5.56
C TYR A 175 20.62 8.86 -4.36
N GLY A 176 21.92 9.07 -4.54
CA GLY A 176 22.86 9.49 -3.50
C GLY A 176 22.45 10.82 -2.87
N TYR A 177 22.15 11.82 -3.70
CA TYR A 177 21.70 13.14 -3.26
C TYR A 177 20.41 13.07 -2.43
N ARG A 178 19.43 12.27 -2.85
CA ARG A 178 18.18 12.08 -2.08
C ARG A 178 18.42 11.51 -0.69
N ILE A 179 19.33 10.55 -0.58
CA ILE A 179 19.65 9.93 0.71
C ILE A 179 20.39 10.93 1.60
N GLN A 180 21.30 11.72 1.04
CA GLN A 180 21.96 12.78 1.80
C GLN A 180 20.93 13.77 2.35
N LEU A 181 19.98 14.21 1.53
CA LEU A 181 18.90 15.10 1.96
C LEU A 181 18.02 14.48 3.08
N ALA A 182 17.71 13.18 2.96
CA ALA A 182 16.96 12.46 3.99
C ALA A 182 17.74 12.32 5.30
N LEU A 183 19.05 12.10 5.23
CA LEU A 183 19.94 12.06 6.40
C LEU A 183 20.03 13.43 7.08
N ASP A 184 20.24 14.50 6.32
CA ASP A 184 20.32 15.86 6.85
C ASP A 184 18.99 16.27 7.51
N ALA A 185 17.86 15.95 6.86
CA ALA A 185 16.53 16.18 7.43
C ALA A 185 16.30 15.40 8.74
N LEU A 186 16.70 14.12 8.77
CA LEU A 186 16.58 13.29 9.97
C LEU A 186 17.42 13.85 11.12
N VAL A 187 18.67 14.24 10.86
CA VAL A 187 19.55 14.85 11.87
C VAL A 187 18.92 16.12 12.43
N MET A 188 18.38 16.99 11.56
CA MET A 188 17.69 18.20 12.00
C MET A 188 16.47 17.91 12.87
N MET A 189 15.63 16.94 12.47
CA MET A 189 14.45 16.54 13.26
C MET A 189 14.83 15.96 14.63
N GLU A 190 15.86 15.12 14.70
CA GLU A 190 16.31 14.51 15.96
C GLU A 190 16.98 15.53 16.90
N LEU A 191 17.67 16.54 16.37
CA LEU A 191 18.31 17.59 17.17
C LEU A 191 17.33 18.65 17.69
N LEU A 192 16.27 18.94 16.93
CA LEU A 192 15.26 19.96 17.29
C LEU A 192 14.15 19.43 18.21
N ALA A 193 14.05 18.10 18.40
CA ALA A 193 13.02 17.50 19.23
C ALA A 193 13.27 17.81 20.72
N GLU A 194 12.38 18.61 21.34
CA GLU A 194 12.52 19.06 22.74
C GLU A 194 12.50 17.93 23.78
N GLY A 195 12.04 16.73 23.40
CA GLY A 195 11.97 15.53 24.25
C GLY A 195 13.01 14.44 23.93
N GLY A 196 14.00 14.72 23.07
CA GLY A 196 14.92 13.71 22.53
C GLY A 196 14.42 13.06 21.23
N PRO A 197 15.20 12.16 20.62
CA PRO A 197 14.88 11.62 19.31
C PRO A 197 13.54 10.87 19.34
N PRO A 198 12.63 11.11 18.38
CA PRO A 198 11.36 10.41 18.36
C PRO A 198 11.59 8.90 18.31
N SER A 199 10.85 8.16 19.14
CA SER A 199 10.89 6.70 19.08
C SER A 199 10.36 6.23 17.72
N LEU A 200 10.85 5.10 17.20
CA LEU A 200 10.34 4.48 15.97
C LEU A 200 9.03 3.70 16.20
N MET A 201 8.81 3.26 17.44
CA MET A 201 7.63 2.51 17.88
C MET A 201 7.08 3.19 19.13
N TYR A 202 5.77 3.36 19.20
CA TYR A 202 5.12 3.80 20.43
C TYR A 202 4.85 2.59 21.35
N GLU A 203 5.12 2.74 22.65
CA GLU A 203 4.48 1.89 23.66
C GLU A 203 3.00 2.24 23.72
N ASP A 204 2.16 1.20 23.82
CA ASP A 204 0.69 1.19 23.74
C ASP A 204 0.01 2.49 23.27
N VAL A 205 -0.26 2.53 21.95
CA VAL A 205 -1.20 3.47 21.35
C VAL A 205 -2.59 3.09 21.84
N ASP A 206 -3.17 3.88 22.75
CA ASP A 206 -4.62 3.93 22.89
C ASP A 206 -5.18 4.13 21.48
N VAL A 207 -6.17 3.35 21.05
CA VAL A 207 -6.63 3.32 19.64
C VAL A 207 -7.11 4.69 19.15
N TYR A 208 -7.36 5.61 20.10
CA TYR A 208 -7.73 7.01 19.91
C TYR A 208 -6.65 8.03 20.32
N GLY A 209 -5.48 7.57 20.78
CA GLY A 209 -4.32 8.40 21.07
C GLY A 209 -3.87 9.11 19.79
N GLU A 210 -3.73 10.42 19.90
CA GLU A 210 -3.54 11.38 18.80
C GLU A 210 -2.58 10.85 17.74
N TYR A 211 -3.13 10.42 16.60
CA TYR A 211 -2.36 10.34 15.37
C TYR A 211 -1.82 11.74 15.10
N ASP A 212 -0.54 11.97 15.39
CA ASP A 212 0.13 13.21 15.06
C ASP A 212 0.64 13.13 13.62
N PRO A 213 0.06 13.90 12.68
CA PRO A 213 0.55 13.94 11.29
C PRO A 213 2.01 14.37 11.20
N SER A 214 2.52 15.14 12.17
CA SER A 214 3.90 15.63 12.22
C SER A 214 4.90 14.47 12.32
N TYR A 215 4.50 13.35 12.94
CA TYR A 215 5.32 12.17 13.08
C TYR A 215 5.55 11.43 11.75
N MET A 216 4.67 11.62 10.75
CA MET A 216 4.86 11.00 9.43
C MET A 216 6.13 11.50 8.74
N ALA A 217 6.47 12.78 8.87
CA ALA A 217 7.68 13.33 8.27
C ALA A 217 8.96 12.65 8.82
N PHE A 218 8.97 12.37 10.12
CA PHE A 218 10.06 11.63 10.76
C PHE A 218 10.14 10.19 10.26
N LEU A 219 9.01 9.48 10.16
CA LEU A 219 8.99 8.11 9.62
C LEU A 219 9.41 8.05 8.16
N GLU A 220 8.97 8.99 7.32
CA GLU A 220 9.35 9.06 5.91
C GLU A 220 10.86 9.27 5.72
N ALA A 221 11.53 9.99 6.64
CA ALA A 221 12.97 10.15 6.62
C ALA A 221 13.70 8.93 7.19
N LYS A 222 13.30 8.44 8.37
CA LYS A 222 14.05 7.41 9.12
C LYS A 222 13.85 6.00 8.61
N ALA A 223 12.62 5.61 8.29
CA ALA A 223 12.29 4.22 7.99
C ALA A 223 12.97 3.66 6.72
N PRO A 224 13.02 4.39 5.58
CA PRO A 224 13.75 3.92 4.40
C PRO A 224 15.25 3.76 4.63
N LEU A 225 15.85 4.64 5.45
CA LEU A 225 17.26 4.56 5.82
C LEU A 225 17.56 3.30 6.64
N ILE A 226 16.68 2.91 7.56
CA ILE A 226 16.80 1.65 8.31
C ILE A 226 16.78 0.45 7.35
N LEU A 227 15.86 0.41 6.39
CA LEU A 227 15.82 -0.67 5.39
C LEU A 227 17.08 -0.70 4.53
N ARG A 228 17.63 0.45 4.17
CA ARG A 228 18.92 0.54 3.47
C ARG A 228 20.07 -0.02 4.32
N MET A 229 20.08 0.23 5.63
CA MET A 229 21.08 -0.37 6.53
C MET A 229 20.95 -1.90 6.59
N ILE A 230 19.71 -2.42 6.55
CA ILE A 230 19.46 -3.86 6.47
C ILE A 230 19.94 -4.43 5.13
N GLU A 231 19.62 -3.78 4.01
CA GLU A 231 20.10 -4.17 2.67
C GLU A 231 21.64 -4.28 2.64
N ARG A 232 22.34 -3.31 3.24
CA ARG A 232 23.82 -3.33 3.29
C ARG A 232 24.38 -4.50 4.11
N LYS A 233 23.62 -5.06 5.05
CA LYS A 233 24.03 -6.20 5.86
C LYS A 233 23.72 -7.54 5.21
N VAL A 234 22.62 -7.62 4.47
CA VAL A 234 22.05 -8.87 3.93
C VAL A 234 22.30 -9.03 2.42
N GLU A 235 22.76 -7.97 1.74
CA GLU A 235 22.86 -7.84 0.29
C GLU A 235 21.50 -7.58 -0.41
N ARG A 236 21.58 -6.89 -1.56
CA ARG A 236 20.42 -6.43 -2.33
C ARG A 236 19.52 -7.56 -2.85
N LYS A 237 20.11 -8.69 -3.26
CA LYS A 237 19.36 -9.84 -3.80
C LYS A 237 18.50 -10.50 -2.72
N HIS A 238 19.06 -10.73 -1.55
CA HIS A 238 18.33 -11.31 -0.42
C HIS A 238 17.22 -10.37 0.06
N MET A 239 17.47 -9.06 0.12
CA MET A 239 16.42 -8.07 0.42
C MET A 239 15.29 -8.10 -0.61
N GLN A 240 15.61 -8.20 -1.90
CA GLN A 240 14.61 -8.34 -2.95
C GLN A 240 13.76 -9.60 -2.77
N PHE A 241 14.39 -10.77 -2.57
CA PHE A 241 13.67 -12.03 -2.35
C PHE A 241 12.78 -12.00 -1.09
N ALA A 242 13.23 -11.36 -0.02
CA ALA A 242 12.43 -11.17 1.18
C ALA A 242 11.17 -10.34 0.90
N LEU A 243 11.30 -9.22 0.18
CA LEU A 243 10.15 -8.38 -0.21
C LEU A 243 9.18 -9.14 -1.14
N GLN A 244 9.70 -9.91 -2.11
CA GLN A 244 8.88 -10.75 -2.99
C GLN A 244 8.05 -11.77 -2.19
N ARG A 245 8.65 -12.37 -1.16
CA ARG A 245 8.00 -13.33 -0.27
C ARG A 245 6.90 -12.70 0.57
N ILE A 246 7.15 -11.51 1.12
CA ILE A 246 6.18 -10.71 1.87
C ILE A 246 4.98 -10.36 0.99
N VAL A 247 5.21 -9.88 -0.24
CA VAL A 247 4.14 -9.52 -1.18
C VAL A 247 3.34 -10.74 -1.63
N SER A 248 3.99 -11.90 -1.77
CA SER A 248 3.34 -13.15 -2.16
C SER A 248 2.59 -13.84 -1.00
N GLY A 249 2.76 -13.38 0.24
CA GLY A 249 2.13 -13.98 1.43
C GLY A 249 2.61 -15.40 1.75
N THR A 250 3.80 -15.81 1.26
CA THR A 250 4.30 -17.18 1.44
C THR A 250 5.16 -17.29 2.70
N SER A 251 4.54 -17.39 3.87
CA SER A 251 5.24 -17.82 5.09
C SER A 251 5.46 -19.33 5.01
N SER A 252 6.72 -19.81 4.90
CA SER A 252 7.00 -21.23 5.14
C SER A 252 6.90 -21.48 6.64
N ASN A 253 5.73 -21.89 7.11
CA ASN A 253 5.64 -22.46 8.44
C ASN A 253 6.30 -23.85 8.41
N THR A 254 7.56 -23.90 8.86
CA THR A 254 8.22 -25.14 9.25
C THR A 254 7.40 -25.77 10.37
N LYS A 255 6.76 -26.90 10.06
CA LYS A 255 6.01 -27.82 10.94
C LYS A 255 6.09 -27.49 12.44
N GLN A 256 5.04 -26.88 12.99
CA GLN A 256 4.67 -27.15 14.38
C GLN A 256 4.02 -28.54 14.42
N THR A 257 4.81 -29.51 14.82
CA THR A 257 4.36 -30.79 15.37
C THR A 257 3.32 -30.54 16.46
N SER A 258 2.09 -30.97 16.20
CA SER A 258 1.05 -31.14 17.22
C SER A 258 1.54 -32.08 18.33
N PRO A 259 1.41 -31.72 19.62
CA PRO A 259 1.53 -32.71 20.70
C PRO A 259 0.34 -33.70 20.65
N PRO A 260 0.54 -34.96 21.08
CA PRO A 260 -0.40 -36.04 20.84
C PRO A 260 -1.66 -35.94 21.70
N THR A 261 -2.78 -36.32 21.08
CA THR A 261 -4.10 -36.50 21.68
C THR A 261 -4.05 -37.57 22.77
N THR A 262 -4.34 -37.20 24.02
CA THR A 262 -4.64 -38.18 25.09
C THR A 262 -6.13 -38.52 25.03
N THR A 263 -6.40 -39.76 24.63
CA THR A 263 -7.67 -40.48 24.76
C THR A 263 -8.12 -40.61 26.22
N THR A 264 -9.39 -40.30 26.48
CA THR A 264 -10.21 -41.01 27.48
C THR A 264 -11.61 -41.21 26.88
N PRO A 265 -12.18 -42.43 26.95
CA PRO A 265 -13.47 -42.74 26.36
C PRO A 265 -14.58 -42.46 27.37
N ASP A 266 -15.71 -41.92 26.93
CA ASP A 266 -16.98 -42.24 27.56
C ASP A 266 -18.06 -42.34 26.48
N LYS A 267 -18.82 -43.42 26.62
CA LYS A 267 -19.92 -43.87 25.77
C LYS A 267 -21.22 -43.16 26.16
N ASP A 268 -22.13 -43.16 25.19
CA ASP A 268 -23.60 -43.34 25.27
C ASP A 268 -24.23 -42.38 24.26
N ASP A 269 -24.49 -42.87 23.05
CA ASP A 269 -25.81 -43.39 22.60
C ASP A 269 -26.86 -42.28 22.52
N ASP A 270 -27.14 -41.80 21.31
CA ASP A 270 -28.45 -41.99 20.70
C ASP A 270 -28.44 -41.62 19.21
N LYS A 271 -29.08 -42.50 18.45
CA LYS A 271 -29.36 -42.41 17.01
C LYS A 271 -30.45 -41.39 16.75
N GLU A 272 -30.42 -40.76 15.58
CA GLU A 272 -31.57 -40.74 14.67
C GLU A 272 -31.10 -40.39 13.25
N ASP A 273 -31.54 -41.23 12.32
CA ASP A 273 -31.30 -41.18 10.88
C ASP A 273 -32.09 -40.02 10.24
N GLU A 274 -31.57 -39.41 9.18
CA GLU A 274 -32.37 -39.13 7.98
C GLU A 274 -31.47 -38.83 6.76
N ASP A 275 -31.70 -39.63 5.73
CA ASP A 275 -31.14 -39.54 4.38
C ASP A 275 -31.62 -38.28 3.66
N ASP A 276 -30.74 -37.64 2.87
CA ASP A 276 -31.19 -37.14 1.56
C ASP A 276 -30.04 -36.97 0.57
N ALA A 277 -30.27 -37.52 -0.62
CA ALA A 277 -29.31 -37.76 -1.67
C ALA A 277 -29.21 -36.60 -2.67
N MET A 278 -27.99 -36.43 -3.20
CA MET A 278 -27.64 -36.08 -4.59
C MET A 278 -28.32 -34.87 -5.25
N LEU A 279 -27.53 -33.80 -5.47
CA LEU A 279 -27.61 -32.96 -6.67
C LEU A 279 -26.20 -32.49 -7.07
N ASP A 280 -25.72 -33.05 -8.17
CA ASP A 280 -24.52 -32.63 -8.92
C ASP A 280 -24.70 -31.21 -9.50
N GLY A 281 -23.66 -30.39 -9.39
CA GLY A 281 -23.62 -29.05 -9.98
C GLY A 281 -22.21 -28.48 -10.01
N ASP A 282 -21.55 -28.68 -11.15
CA ASP A 282 -20.40 -27.94 -11.73
C ASP A 282 -19.48 -27.15 -10.77
N LYS A 283 -18.34 -27.76 -10.43
CA LYS A 283 -17.15 -27.07 -9.94
C LYS A 283 -16.37 -26.49 -11.12
N ASP A 284 -16.63 -25.23 -11.46
CA ASP A 284 -15.63 -24.39 -12.13
C ASP A 284 -14.85 -23.60 -11.07
N SER A 285 -13.94 -24.30 -10.38
CA SER A 285 -13.06 -23.69 -9.39
C SER A 285 -11.85 -23.06 -10.08
N THR A 286 -11.98 -21.79 -10.42
CA THR A 286 -10.80 -20.91 -10.51
C THR A 286 -10.10 -20.92 -9.14
N PRO A 287 -8.76 -21.05 -9.07
CA PRO A 287 -8.09 -21.11 -7.78
C PRO A 287 -8.11 -19.69 -7.20
N ALA A 288 -9.09 -19.42 -6.34
CA ALA A 288 -9.00 -18.31 -5.41
C ALA A 288 -7.76 -18.60 -4.55
N VAL A 289 -6.70 -17.83 -4.76
CA VAL A 289 -5.53 -17.79 -3.87
C VAL A 289 -6.00 -17.18 -2.55
N SER A 290 -6.67 -17.97 -1.72
CA SER A 290 -7.00 -17.65 -0.34
C SER A 290 -5.84 -18.10 0.56
N GLY A 291 -4.63 -17.63 0.26
CA GLY A 291 -3.59 -17.58 1.28
C GLY A 291 -3.96 -16.45 2.22
N GLN A 292 -4.16 -16.73 3.52
CA GLN A 292 -4.23 -15.66 4.51
C GLN A 292 -2.91 -14.90 4.47
N THR A 293 -2.91 -13.72 3.86
CA THR A 293 -1.77 -12.80 3.87
C THR A 293 -1.56 -12.35 5.31
N GLN A 294 -0.44 -12.76 5.90
CA GLN A 294 -0.05 -12.32 7.24
C GLN A 294 0.17 -10.80 7.23
N PRO A 295 -0.42 -10.04 8.19
CA PRO A 295 -0.25 -8.59 8.22
C PRO A 295 1.21 -8.22 8.46
N LEU A 296 1.64 -7.10 7.87
CA LEU A 296 2.99 -6.61 7.98
C LEU A 296 3.28 -6.20 9.44
N SER A 297 4.37 -6.74 9.99
CA SER A 297 4.90 -6.39 11.30
C SER A 297 6.42 -6.31 11.26
N THR A 298 7.00 -5.62 12.25
CA THR A 298 8.47 -5.53 12.39
C THR A 298 9.10 -6.91 12.45
N TRP A 299 8.53 -7.81 13.25
CA TRP A 299 9.05 -9.16 13.42
C TRP A 299 8.91 -9.98 12.14
N TYR A 300 7.79 -9.87 11.42
CA TYR A 300 7.59 -10.57 10.16
C TYR A 300 8.59 -10.14 9.09
N LEU A 301 8.87 -8.84 8.95
CA LEU A 301 9.90 -8.34 8.04
C LEU A 301 11.27 -8.91 8.41
N LEU A 302 11.70 -8.76 9.66
CA LEU A 302 13.06 -9.14 10.08
C LEU A 302 13.27 -10.66 10.05
N SER A 303 12.27 -11.45 10.43
CA SER A 303 12.33 -12.91 10.34
C SER A 303 12.45 -13.37 8.88
N THR A 304 11.63 -12.82 7.99
CA THR A 304 11.69 -13.14 6.55
C THR A 304 13.04 -12.77 5.95
N VAL A 305 13.57 -11.59 6.28
CA VAL A 305 14.90 -11.16 5.81
C VAL A 305 15.99 -12.10 6.34
N LYS A 306 15.91 -12.53 7.60
CA LYS A 306 16.86 -13.47 8.20
C LYS A 306 16.77 -14.88 7.61
N GLU A 307 15.59 -15.34 7.22
CA GLU A 307 15.41 -16.66 6.59
C GLU A 307 15.98 -16.71 5.16
N VAL A 308 15.97 -15.58 4.47
CA VAL A 308 16.46 -15.46 3.08
C VAL A 308 17.96 -15.22 3.02
N ALA A 309 18.53 -14.55 4.03
CA ALA A 309 19.96 -14.26 4.18
C ALA A 309 20.75 -15.49 4.64
#